data_AF-A0A2T1DMM8-F1
#
_entry.id   AF-A0A2T1DMM8-F1
#
_cell.length_a   1.000
_cell.length_b   1.000
_cell.length_c   1.000
_cell.angle_alpha   90.00
_cell.angle_beta   90.00
_cell.angle_gamma   90.00
#
_symmetry.space_group_name_H-M   'P 1'
#
loop_
_entity.id
_entity.type
_entity.pdbx_description
1 polymer ?
#
loop_
_entity_poly.entity_id
_entity_poly.type
_entity_poly.pdbx_seq_one_letter_code
_entity_poly.pdbx_strand_id
1 'polypeptide(L)'
;MPYHQEPSLFGIKHSNRNFASKENWGKNQFNSSFPASLAAFLEHQGLENVYLKLNKSLQIYHSSISTAELYGANPISEDIFYSFESPYVPFQQLVIGNFPRVDLVTLSRNNRLCLKGIEIKLTALPDNSTCDLAEDKFGCELVIRPDTIVYLACSIAIHFRDNLSDLIALIGEGFEAIEDWQEGIHIRSSVFKMREAIDRIILSILDKQEPLVMQPIWKTEGKSPKLSENCLDVFVWSNLAFTQLFLDVARRELIALRTITRQVRTAVWLFKMLYDFSLNGQIDHRRVIDELSYDTKNDKAFAVSGKVTYPYMRSEILTKPRITKQQIKEIILGGGQNLLSPERRFDAIIFNSPEIFEPI
;
A
#
# COMPACT_ATOMS: atom_id res chain seq x y z
N MET A 1 -0.47 -6.86 -34.71
CA MET A 1 0.07 -7.49 -33.49
C MET A 1 -0.31 -8.97 -33.53
N PRO A 2 0.56 -9.91 -33.13
CA PRO A 2 0.13 -11.30 -33.03
C PRO A 2 -0.97 -11.35 -31.98
N TYR A 3 -2.13 -11.89 -32.36
CA TYR A 3 -3.24 -12.14 -31.45
C TYR A 3 -2.71 -12.93 -30.25
N HIS A 4 -2.70 -12.35 -29.05
CA HIS A 4 -2.58 -13.14 -27.83
C HIS A 4 -3.73 -14.15 -27.86
N GLN A 5 -3.41 -15.43 -28.08
CA GLN A 5 -4.42 -16.49 -28.21
C GLN A 5 -5.07 -16.83 -26.86
N GLU A 6 -4.44 -16.48 -25.74
CA GLU A 6 -4.92 -16.80 -24.40
C GLU A 6 -5.08 -15.56 -23.50
N PRO A 7 -6.16 -15.51 -22.69
CA PRO A 7 -6.37 -14.50 -21.67
C PRO A 7 -5.16 -14.31 -20.75
N SER A 8 -4.68 -13.07 -20.65
CA SER A 8 -3.50 -12.74 -19.85
C SER A 8 -3.49 -11.27 -19.42
N LEU A 9 -2.57 -10.94 -18.52
CA LEU A 9 -2.28 -9.57 -18.10
C LEU A 9 -0.86 -9.20 -18.52
N PHE A 10 -0.70 -8.00 -19.09
CA PHE A 10 0.59 -7.50 -19.57
C PHE A 10 1.70 -7.62 -18.52
N GLY A 11 2.88 -8.10 -18.94
CA GLY A 11 4.05 -8.26 -18.08
C GLY A 11 4.04 -9.47 -17.14
N ILE A 12 2.87 -10.01 -16.78
CA ILE A 12 2.78 -11.14 -15.85
C ILE A 12 2.90 -12.46 -16.61
N LYS A 13 4.14 -12.87 -16.87
CA LYS A 13 4.45 -14.13 -17.59
C LYS A 13 4.55 -15.34 -16.67
N HIS A 14 5.16 -15.16 -15.49
CA HIS A 14 5.36 -16.23 -14.51
C HIS A 14 4.70 -15.83 -13.18
N SER A 15 3.72 -16.60 -12.73
CA SER A 15 2.95 -16.30 -11.52
C SER A 15 2.36 -17.56 -10.88
N ASN A 16 1.97 -17.45 -9.61
CA ASN A 16 1.13 -18.44 -8.94
C ASN A 16 -0.37 -18.32 -9.30
N ARG A 17 -0.76 -17.35 -10.14
CA ARG A 17 -2.09 -17.22 -10.74
C ARG A 17 -2.05 -17.58 -12.22
N ASN A 18 -3.07 -18.32 -12.68
CA ASN A 18 -3.22 -18.71 -14.08
C ASN A 18 -4.36 -17.90 -14.74
N PHE A 19 -4.01 -16.93 -15.58
CA PHE A 19 -4.99 -16.04 -16.22
C PHE A 19 -5.77 -16.68 -17.37
N ALA A 20 -5.45 -17.90 -17.82
CA ALA A 20 -6.36 -18.67 -18.65
C ALA A 20 -7.60 -19.16 -17.88
N SER A 21 -7.54 -19.20 -16.54
CA SER A 21 -8.64 -19.62 -15.67
C SER A 21 -9.51 -18.43 -15.25
N LYS A 22 -10.84 -18.56 -15.44
CA LYS A 22 -11.85 -17.55 -15.06
C LYS A 22 -11.78 -17.14 -13.59
N GLU A 23 -11.38 -18.04 -12.69
CA GLU A 23 -11.28 -17.75 -11.26
C GLU A 23 -10.34 -16.58 -10.95
N ASN A 24 -9.23 -16.46 -11.70
CA ASN A 24 -8.19 -15.43 -11.56
C ASN A 24 -8.61 -14.04 -12.04
N TRP A 25 -9.81 -13.93 -12.62
CA TRP A 25 -10.44 -12.68 -13.04
C TRP A 25 -11.53 -12.20 -12.06
N GLY A 26 -11.75 -12.90 -10.95
CA GLY A 26 -12.67 -12.49 -9.90
C GLY A 26 -12.10 -11.42 -8.96
N LYS A 27 -12.98 -10.83 -8.12
CA LYS A 27 -12.66 -9.66 -7.26
C LYS A 27 -11.42 -9.78 -6.38
N ASN A 28 -11.08 -10.99 -5.92
CA ASN A 28 -10.01 -11.19 -4.93
C ASN A 28 -8.65 -11.36 -5.60
N GLN A 29 -8.62 -11.63 -6.92
CA GLN A 29 -7.40 -11.89 -7.67
C GLN A 29 -7.15 -10.76 -8.67
N PHE A 30 -8.15 -10.37 -9.46
CA PHE A 30 -8.00 -9.29 -10.44
C PHE A 30 -7.55 -7.96 -9.81
N ASN A 31 -8.07 -7.60 -8.62
CA ASN A 31 -7.77 -6.32 -7.96
C ASN A 31 -6.35 -6.18 -7.40
N SER A 32 -5.54 -7.25 -7.37
CA SER A 32 -4.09 -7.16 -7.13
C SER A 32 -3.27 -7.51 -8.38
N SER A 33 -3.76 -8.38 -9.26
CA SER A 33 -3.09 -8.70 -10.52
C SER A 33 -3.09 -7.55 -11.52
N PHE A 34 -4.22 -6.87 -11.73
CA PHE A 34 -4.32 -5.76 -12.68
C PHE A 34 -3.40 -4.59 -12.30
N PRO A 35 -3.37 -4.12 -11.03
CA PRO A 35 -2.36 -3.18 -10.56
C PRO A 35 -0.92 -3.56 -10.88
N ALA A 36 -0.57 -4.84 -10.66
CA ALA A 36 0.79 -5.30 -10.90
C ALA A 36 1.15 -5.20 -12.40
N SER A 37 0.19 -5.52 -13.26
CA SER A 37 0.29 -5.41 -14.71
C SER A 37 0.32 -3.96 -15.19
N LEU A 38 -0.47 -3.06 -14.59
CA LEU A 38 -0.49 -1.63 -14.90
C LEU A 38 0.86 -0.98 -14.63
N ALA A 39 1.51 -1.28 -13.50
CA ALA A 39 2.86 -0.77 -13.23
C ALA A 39 3.90 -1.34 -14.20
N ALA A 40 3.78 -2.61 -14.61
CA ALA A 40 4.63 -3.19 -15.65
C ALA A 40 4.42 -2.50 -17.02
N PHE A 41 3.18 -2.12 -17.34
CA PHE A 41 2.84 -1.38 -18.55
C PHE A 41 3.40 0.05 -18.53
N LEU A 42 3.33 0.75 -17.40
CA LEU A 42 3.96 2.07 -17.23
C LEU A 42 5.47 2.00 -17.54
N GLU A 43 6.18 1.01 -17.01
CA GLU A 43 7.61 0.79 -17.31
C GLU A 43 7.84 0.58 -18.80
N HIS A 44 7.02 -0.24 -19.45
CA HIS A 44 7.11 -0.49 -20.89
C HIS A 44 6.92 0.79 -21.73
N GLN A 45 6.07 1.70 -21.26
CA GLN A 45 5.85 3.03 -21.86
C GLN A 45 6.96 4.04 -21.50
N GLY A 46 7.97 3.65 -20.71
CA GLY A 46 9.02 4.56 -20.23
C GLY A 46 8.53 5.55 -19.16
N LEU A 47 7.47 5.21 -18.44
CA LEU A 47 6.85 6.05 -17.42
C LEU A 47 7.18 5.53 -16.01
N GLU A 48 7.85 6.34 -15.21
CA GLU A 48 8.07 6.03 -13.79
C GLU A 48 6.81 6.29 -12.96
N ASN A 49 6.66 5.57 -11.85
CA ASN A 49 5.55 5.74 -10.91
C ASN A 49 5.79 6.97 -10.02
N VAL A 50 4.71 7.61 -9.53
CA VAL A 50 4.82 8.73 -8.59
C VAL A 50 5.20 8.20 -7.22
N TYR A 51 6.36 8.57 -6.69
CA TYR A 51 6.85 8.05 -5.41
C TYR A 51 6.77 9.09 -4.30
N LEU A 52 5.89 8.85 -3.32
CA LEU A 52 5.71 9.68 -2.14
C LEU A 52 6.77 9.33 -1.07
N LYS A 53 7.61 10.30 -0.77
CA LYS A 53 8.70 10.20 0.20
C LYS A 53 8.57 11.26 1.29
N LEU A 54 9.14 10.97 2.44
CA LEU A 54 9.24 11.87 3.58
C LEU A 54 10.57 12.65 3.53
N ASN A 55 10.54 13.94 3.87
CA ASN A 55 11.74 14.76 4.02
C ASN A 55 12.13 14.97 5.49
N LYS A 56 13.25 15.67 5.73
CA LYS A 56 13.78 15.95 7.08
C LYS A 56 12.85 16.80 7.95
N SER A 57 11.87 17.48 7.35
CA SER A 57 10.84 18.26 8.03
C SER A 57 9.56 17.47 8.26
N LEU A 58 9.59 16.14 8.08
CA LEU A 58 8.43 15.25 8.17
C LEU A 58 7.29 15.61 7.21
N GLN A 59 7.64 16.25 6.08
CA GLN A 59 6.69 16.58 5.02
C GLN A 59 6.84 15.60 3.86
N ILE A 60 5.70 15.18 3.32
CA ILE A 60 5.66 14.31 2.14
C ILE A 60 5.90 15.15 0.89
N TYR A 61 6.77 14.67 0.01
CA TYR A 61 7.04 15.24 -1.30
C TYR A 61 7.01 14.14 -2.38
N HIS A 62 6.92 14.56 -3.65
CA HIS A 62 6.92 13.65 -4.79
C HIS A 62 8.32 13.50 -5.37
N SER A 63 8.67 12.25 -5.65
CA SER A 63 9.79 11.83 -6.47
C SER A 63 9.26 10.82 -7.50
N SER A 64 10.14 10.15 -8.23
CA SER A 64 9.77 9.07 -9.15
C SER A 64 10.44 7.76 -8.74
N ILE A 65 9.84 6.64 -9.15
CA ILE A 65 10.42 5.31 -9.01
C ILE A 65 10.06 4.45 -10.22
N SER A 66 11.06 3.84 -10.86
CA SER A 66 10.83 2.85 -11.91
C SER A 66 10.10 1.63 -11.35
N THR A 67 9.32 0.94 -12.17
CA THR A 67 8.71 -0.33 -11.74
C THR A 67 9.79 -1.40 -11.55
N ALA A 68 10.90 -1.31 -12.28
CA ALA A 68 12.05 -2.18 -12.06
C ALA A 68 12.62 -2.06 -10.63
N GLU A 69 12.77 -0.85 -10.12
CA GLU A 69 13.20 -0.62 -8.73
C GLU A 69 12.12 -1.04 -7.73
N LEU A 70 10.86 -0.70 -8.00
CA LEU A 70 9.70 -1.07 -7.17
C LEU A 70 9.60 -2.60 -6.99
N TYR A 71 9.85 -3.37 -8.04
CA TYR A 71 9.77 -4.84 -8.03
C TYR A 71 11.10 -5.53 -7.74
N GLY A 72 12.20 -4.78 -7.69
CA GLY A 72 13.56 -5.31 -7.53
C GLY A 72 14.10 -6.06 -8.76
N ALA A 73 13.37 -6.05 -9.88
CA ALA A 73 13.75 -6.64 -11.15
C ALA A 73 12.90 -6.03 -12.28
N ASN A 74 13.40 -6.12 -13.52
CA ASN A 74 12.63 -5.69 -14.70
C ASN A 74 11.26 -6.43 -14.75
N PRO A 75 10.12 -5.70 -14.76
CA PRO A 75 8.79 -6.30 -14.63
C PRO A 75 8.35 -7.15 -15.82
N ILE A 76 8.98 -7.01 -16.99
CA ILE A 76 8.65 -7.78 -18.21
C ILE A 76 9.68 -8.88 -18.53
N SER A 77 10.65 -9.07 -17.64
CA SER A 77 11.70 -10.09 -17.73
C SER A 77 11.13 -11.51 -17.63
N GLU A 78 11.82 -12.49 -18.21
CA GLU A 78 11.53 -13.91 -17.98
C GLU A 78 11.97 -14.39 -16.59
N ASP A 79 12.82 -13.61 -15.89
CA ASP A 79 13.35 -13.98 -14.58
C ASP A 79 12.42 -13.59 -13.42
N ILE A 80 11.53 -12.61 -13.61
CA ILE A 80 10.64 -12.19 -12.53
C ILE A 80 9.46 -13.16 -12.37
N PHE A 81 9.14 -13.53 -11.13
CA PHE A 81 7.95 -14.29 -10.78
C PHE A 81 7.06 -13.47 -9.86
N TYR A 82 5.77 -13.39 -10.20
CA TYR A 82 4.74 -12.68 -9.46
C TYR A 82 4.02 -13.64 -8.51
N SER A 83 4.41 -13.63 -7.23
CA SER A 83 3.81 -14.46 -6.18
C SER A 83 2.77 -13.67 -5.40
N PHE A 84 1.51 -13.77 -5.81
CA PHE A 84 0.42 -13.08 -5.14
C PHE A 84 0.02 -13.75 -3.82
N GLU A 85 -0.52 -12.98 -2.87
CA GLU A 85 -1.00 -13.48 -1.56
C GLU A 85 0.04 -14.36 -0.86
N SER A 86 1.29 -13.93 -0.86
CA SER A 86 2.44 -14.69 -0.40
C SER A 86 3.17 -13.92 0.72
N PRO A 87 3.81 -14.61 1.68
CA PRO A 87 4.58 -13.93 2.72
C PRO A 87 5.92 -13.45 2.16
N TYR A 88 6.33 -12.23 2.51
CA TYR A 88 7.69 -11.74 2.26
C TYR A 88 8.64 -12.34 3.30
N VAL A 89 9.16 -13.53 2.98
CA VAL A 89 10.00 -14.35 3.88
C VAL A 89 11.17 -13.62 4.55
N PRO A 90 11.84 -12.62 3.94
CA PRO A 90 12.94 -11.91 4.61
C PRO A 90 12.58 -11.26 5.96
N PHE A 91 11.29 -10.96 6.21
CA PHE A 91 10.83 -10.42 7.49
C PHE A 91 10.44 -11.49 8.52
N GLN A 92 10.41 -12.77 8.16
CA GLN A 92 9.99 -13.85 9.06
C GLN A 92 10.83 -13.94 10.34
N GLN A 93 12.12 -13.62 10.27
CA GLN A 93 13.03 -13.63 11.42
C GLN A 93 12.70 -12.54 12.47
N LEU A 94 11.98 -11.49 12.07
CA LEU A 94 11.68 -10.33 12.92
C LEU A 94 10.41 -10.51 13.75
N VAL A 95 9.66 -11.60 13.55
CA VAL A 95 8.35 -11.80 14.17
C VAL A 95 8.24 -13.12 14.92
N ILE A 96 7.35 -13.17 15.90
CA ILE A 96 6.93 -14.40 16.57
C ILE A 96 5.77 -15.03 15.82
N GLY A 97 5.86 -16.32 15.49
CA GLY A 97 4.84 -17.05 14.74
C GLY A 97 4.91 -16.82 13.23
N ASN A 98 3.80 -17.07 12.52
CA ASN A 98 3.78 -16.97 11.04
C ASN A 98 3.62 -15.52 10.59
N PHE A 99 4.52 -15.07 9.72
CA PHE A 99 4.43 -13.74 9.10
C PHE A 99 3.24 -13.65 8.12
N PRO A 100 2.48 -12.54 8.13
CA PRO A 100 1.31 -12.39 7.26
C PRO A 100 1.69 -12.33 5.77
N ARG A 101 0.72 -12.70 4.93
CA ARG A 101 0.82 -12.55 3.48
C ARG A 101 0.64 -11.09 3.08
N VAL A 102 1.18 -10.71 1.93
CA VAL A 102 0.92 -9.42 1.28
C VAL A 102 0.40 -9.66 -0.13
N ASP A 103 -0.25 -8.65 -0.71
CA ASP A 103 -0.92 -8.76 -2.02
C ASP A 103 0.05 -9.24 -3.12
N LEU A 104 1.29 -8.73 -3.17
CA LEU A 104 2.31 -9.15 -4.13
C LEU A 104 3.69 -9.32 -3.49
N VAL A 105 4.32 -10.46 -3.77
CA VAL A 105 5.76 -10.68 -3.61
C VAL A 105 6.39 -10.98 -4.97
N THR A 106 7.46 -10.26 -5.32
CA THR A 106 8.26 -10.55 -6.52
C THR A 106 9.46 -11.43 -6.17
N LEU A 107 9.75 -12.41 -7.01
CA LEU A 107 10.88 -13.33 -6.85
C LEU A 107 11.74 -13.35 -8.12
N SER A 108 13.04 -13.60 -7.98
CA SER A 108 13.87 -14.01 -9.13
C SER A 108 13.79 -15.52 -9.30
N ARG A 109 13.55 -15.99 -10.53
CA ARG A 109 13.44 -17.41 -10.86
C ARG A 109 14.79 -18.08 -10.93
N ASN A 110 15.82 -17.35 -11.36
CA ASN A 110 17.18 -17.85 -11.53
C ASN A 110 17.82 -18.25 -10.20
N ASN A 111 17.64 -17.44 -9.15
CA ASN A 111 18.27 -17.67 -7.84
C ASN A 111 17.27 -17.88 -6.68
N ARG A 112 15.96 -17.86 -6.97
CA ARG A 112 14.87 -18.04 -6.00
C ARG A 112 14.88 -17.01 -4.86
N LEU A 113 15.51 -15.85 -5.06
CA LEU A 113 15.54 -14.79 -4.07
C LEU A 113 14.21 -14.04 -4.03
N CYS A 114 13.79 -13.72 -2.81
CA CYS A 114 12.67 -12.82 -2.56
C CYS A 114 13.12 -11.38 -2.76
N LEU A 115 12.50 -10.66 -3.70
CA LEU A 115 12.94 -9.34 -4.12
C LEU A 115 12.20 -8.27 -3.31
N LYS A 116 10.88 -8.15 -3.51
CA LYS A 116 10.05 -7.10 -2.88
C LYS A 116 8.72 -7.67 -2.41
N GLY A 117 8.20 -7.14 -1.31
CA GLY A 117 6.84 -7.37 -0.82
C GLY A 117 6.07 -6.06 -0.81
N ILE A 118 4.91 -6.03 -1.47
CA ILE A 118 4.19 -4.78 -1.79
C ILE A 118 2.70 -4.96 -1.51
N GLU A 119 2.13 -4.10 -0.67
CA GLU A 119 0.68 -3.99 -0.50
C GLU A 119 0.08 -3.23 -1.69
N ILE A 120 -1.05 -3.70 -2.21
CA ILE A 120 -1.71 -3.12 -3.36
C ILE A 120 -3.07 -2.52 -2.96
N LYS A 121 -3.27 -1.25 -3.29
CA LYS A 121 -4.52 -0.52 -3.04
C LYS A 121 -5.04 0.12 -4.32
N LEU A 122 -5.86 -0.62 -5.06
CA LEU A 122 -6.59 -0.08 -6.22
C LEU A 122 -7.70 0.85 -5.75
N THR A 123 -7.57 2.15 -6.04
CA THR A 123 -8.44 3.20 -5.47
C THR A 123 -9.18 4.01 -6.52
N ALA A 124 -10.43 4.37 -6.22
CA ALA A 124 -11.27 5.19 -7.07
C ALA A 124 -10.86 6.67 -6.98
N LEU A 125 -10.89 7.38 -8.10
CA LEU A 125 -10.69 8.82 -8.17
C LEU A 125 -11.83 9.48 -8.97
N PRO A 126 -12.66 10.35 -8.37
CA PRO A 126 -12.70 10.71 -6.96
C PRO A 126 -13.37 9.65 -6.09
N ASP A 127 -13.09 9.73 -4.79
CA ASP A 127 -13.89 9.09 -3.76
C ASP A 127 -15.17 9.88 -3.43
N ASN A 128 -16.02 9.33 -2.57
CA ASN A 128 -17.28 9.98 -2.18
C ASN A 128 -17.09 11.32 -1.44
N SER A 129 -15.92 11.58 -0.86
CA SER A 129 -15.67 12.80 -0.09
C SER A 129 -15.25 13.99 -0.96
N THR A 130 -14.77 13.72 -2.17
CA THR A 130 -14.19 14.74 -3.08
C THR A 130 -14.86 14.81 -4.44
N CYS A 131 -15.81 13.91 -4.74
CA CYS A 131 -16.45 13.83 -6.04
C CYS A 131 -17.31 15.02 -6.47
N ASP A 132 -17.74 15.85 -5.52
CA ASP A 132 -18.54 17.05 -5.78
C ASP A 132 -17.64 18.31 -5.85
N LEU A 133 -16.31 18.14 -5.77
CA LEU A 133 -15.31 19.20 -5.93
C LEU A 133 -14.88 19.33 -7.41
N ALA A 134 -14.05 20.32 -7.70
CA ALA A 134 -13.39 20.41 -9.00
C ALA A 134 -12.40 19.26 -9.21
N GLU A 135 -12.15 18.86 -10.46
CA GLU A 135 -11.31 17.68 -10.77
C GLU A 135 -9.89 17.78 -10.22
N ASP A 136 -9.33 19.00 -10.16
CA ASP A 136 -8.02 19.30 -9.58
C ASP A 136 -8.00 19.14 -8.04
N LYS A 137 -9.13 18.79 -7.43
CA LYS A 137 -9.34 18.55 -5.99
C LYS A 137 -9.85 17.14 -5.69
N PHE A 138 -9.88 16.25 -6.68
CA PHE A 138 -10.25 14.85 -6.47
C PHE A 138 -9.20 14.12 -5.62
N GLY A 139 -9.66 13.26 -4.71
CA GLY A 139 -8.82 12.41 -3.89
C GLY A 139 -9.36 10.98 -3.80
N CYS A 140 -8.57 10.08 -3.24
CA CYS A 140 -8.88 8.66 -3.15
C CYS A 140 -9.11 8.23 -1.70
N GLU A 141 -10.11 7.38 -1.46
CA GLU A 141 -10.21 6.67 -0.18
C GLU A 141 -9.13 5.59 -0.11
N LEU A 142 -8.42 5.51 1.01
CA LEU A 142 -7.44 4.47 1.29
C LEU A 142 -7.85 3.68 2.53
N VAL A 143 -8.00 2.37 2.39
CA VAL A 143 -8.39 1.45 3.48
C VAL A 143 -7.29 0.42 3.70
N ILE A 144 -6.76 0.38 4.91
CA ILE A 144 -5.53 -0.35 5.26
C ILE A 144 -5.83 -1.52 6.20
N ARG A 145 -5.24 -2.68 5.92
CA ARG A 145 -5.36 -3.89 6.74
C ARG A 145 -4.32 -3.87 7.87
N PRO A 146 -4.58 -4.54 9.00
CA PRO A 146 -3.60 -4.67 10.08
C PRO A 146 -2.26 -5.25 9.59
N ASP A 147 -2.29 -6.23 8.70
CA ASP A 147 -1.08 -6.87 8.14
C ASP A 147 -0.13 -5.86 7.48
N THR A 148 -0.64 -4.81 6.82
CA THR A 148 0.19 -3.74 6.25
C THR A 148 1.00 -3.01 7.32
N ILE A 149 0.48 -2.90 8.55
CA ILE A 149 1.18 -2.29 9.69
C ILE A 149 2.29 -3.20 10.20
N VAL A 150 2.12 -4.53 10.10
CA VAL A 150 3.17 -5.50 10.42
C VAL A 150 4.33 -5.40 9.42
N TYR A 151 4.03 -5.30 8.12
CA TYR A 151 5.04 -5.04 7.09
C TYR A 151 5.75 -3.70 7.31
N LEU A 152 4.99 -2.65 7.68
CA LEU A 152 5.57 -1.36 8.03
C LEU A 152 6.55 -1.48 9.20
N ALA A 153 6.14 -2.10 10.31
CA ALA A 153 6.98 -2.28 11.48
C ALA A 153 8.26 -3.06 11.14
N CYS A 154 8.15 -4.13 10.35
CA CYS A 154 9.31 -4.92 9.91
C CYS A 154 10.26 -4.13 8.99
N SER A 155 9.71 -3.33 8.07
CA SER A 155 10.52 -2.46 7.18
C SER A 155 11.34 -1.42 7.94
N ILE A 156 10.88 -1.02 9.14
CA ILE A 156 11.63 -0.13 10.03
C ILE A 156 12.59 -0.95 10.91
N ALA A 157 12.10 -2.00 11.55
CA ALA A 157 12.85 -2.83 12.50
C ALA A 157 14.10 -3.49 11.89
N ILE A 158 14.04 -3.90 10.62
CA ILE A 158 15.17 -4.55 9.93
C ILE A 158 16.45 -3.69 9.96
N HIS A 159 16.31 -2.36 9.97
CA HIS A 159 17.44 -1.42 10.00
C HIS A 159 18.12 -1.31 11.37
N PHE A 160 17.50 -1.86 12.42
CA PHE A 160 18.01 -1.85 13.79
C PHE A 160 18.34 -3.25 14.32
N ARG A 161 18.13 -4.30 13.51
CA ARG A 161 18.27 -5.70 13.95
C ARG A 161 19.63 -6.03 14.57
N ASP A 162 20.69 -5.39 14.08
CA ASP A 162 22.06 -5.60 14.52
C ASP A 162 22.52 -4.51 15.53
N ASN A 163 21.65 -3.55 15.87
CA ASN A 163 21.92 -2.48 16.82
C ASN A 163 20.63 -2.04 17.56
N LEU A 164 20.12 -2.90 18.45
CA LEU A 164 18.92 -2.63 19.23
C LEU A 164 19.10 -1.46 20.21
N SER A 165 20.32 -1.21 20.70
CA SER A 165 20.63 -0.09 21.59
C SER A 165 20.32 1.28 20.97
N ASP A 166 20.57 1.45 19.66
CA ASP A 166 20.21 2.68 18.96
C ASP A 166 18.69 2.87 18.93
N LEU A 167 17.93 1.79 18.70
CA LEU A 167 16.47 1.84 18.70
C LEU A 167 15.92 2.16 20.10
N ILE A 168 16.47 1.56 21.15
CA ILE A 168 16.11 1.87 22.55
C ILE A 168 16.36 3.37 22.83
N ALA A 169 17.53 3.89 22.44
CA ALA A 169 17.86 5.31 22.63
C ALA A 169 16.90 6.25 21.88
N LEU A 170 16.47 5.88 20.66
CA LEU A 170 15.49 6.65 19.89
C LEU A 170 14.10 6.59 20.52
N ILE A 171 13.69 5.45 21.07
CA ILE A 171 12.41 5.31 21.78
C ILE A 171 12.41 6.18 23.04
N GLY A 172 13.47 6.14 23.83
CA GLY A 172 13.59 6.85 25.10
C GLY A 172 12.83 6.14 26.24
N GLU A 173 12.70 6.84 27.37
CA GLU A 173 12.23 6.27 28.64
C GLU A 173 10.76 6.62 28.97
N GLY A 174 10.19 5.90 29.94
CA GLY A 174 8.91 6.23 30.57
C GLY A 174 7.73 5.43 30.03
N PHE A 175 7.97 4.48 29.15
CA PHE A 175 6.96 3.52 28.68
C PHE A 175 6.87 2.28 29.59
N GLU A 176 7.87 2.05 30.44
CA GLU A 176 7.83 1.00 31.48
C GLU A 176 6.79 1.30 32.56
N ALA A 177 6.40 2.57 32.71
CA ALA A 177 5.41 3.04 33.68
C ALA A 177 3.95 2.87 33.21
N ILE A 178 3.73 2.40 31.97
CA ILE A 178 2.37 2.08 31.49
C ILE A 178 1.89 0.82 32.21
N GLU A 179 0.90 0.99 33.09
CA GLU A 179 0.35 -0.09 33.92
C GLU A 179 -0.31 -1.20 33.09
N ASP A 180 -1.20 -0.82 32.17
CA ASP A 180 -1.84 -1.76 31.24
C ASP A 180 -1.88 -1.18 29.83
N TRP A 181 -1.35 -1.94 28.87
CA TRP A 181 -1.36 -1.56 27.47
C TRP A 181 -2.72 -1.74 26.79
N GLN A 182 -3.57 -2.63 27.30
CA GLN A 182 -4.88 -2.97 26.72
C GLN A 182 -5.94 -1.92 27.04
N GLU A 183 -5.77 -1.20 28.15
CA GLU A 183 -6.70 -0.18 28.61
C GLU A 183 -6.33 1.21 28.06
N GLY A 184 -7.21 1.75 27.19
CA GLY A 184 -6.95 3.00 26.48
C GLY A 184 -6.70 4.22 27.39
N ILE A 185 -7.20 4.21 28.62
CA ILE A 185 -6.98 5.29 29.59
C ILE A 185 -5.51 5.42 30.00
N HIS A 186 -4.80 4.30 30.13
CA HIS A 186 -3.38 4.23 30.49
C HIS A 186 -2.46 4.56 29.30
N ILE A 187 -2.95 4.37 28.07
CA ILE A 187 -2.21 4.67 26.84
C ILE A 187 -2.28 6.15 26.46
N ARG A 188 -3.44 6.79 26.68
CA ARG A 188 -3.75 8.12 26.13
C ARG A 188 -2.72 9.20 26.48
N SER A 189 -2.22 9.21 27.71
CA SER A 189 -1.21 10.18 28.17
C SER A 189 0.14 9.99 27.49
N SER A 190 0.43 8.79 26.98
CA SER A 190 1.70 8.41 26.38
C SER A 190 1.71 8.53 24.85
N VAL A 191 0.55 8.62 24.19
CA VAL A 191 0.48 8.65 22.71
C VAL A 191 1.32 9.78 22.09
N PHE A 192 1.36 10.96 22.72
CA PHE A 192 2.21 12.04 22.25
C PHE A 192 3.70 11.65 22.27
N LYS A 193 4.16 11.04 23.37
CA LYS A 193 5.55 10.53 23.49
C LYS A 193 5.83 9.41 22.49
N MET A 194 4.88 8.51 22.28
CA MET A 194 4.99 7.43 21.28
C MET A 194 5.18 8.02 19.88
N ARG A 195 4.41 9.06 19.53
CA ARG A 195 4.56 9.75 18.25
C ARG A 195 5.93 10.38 18.09
N GLU A 196 6.39 11.12 19.10
CA GLU A 196 7.72 11.75 19.07
C GLU A 196 8.84 10.71 18.95
N ALA A 197 8.68 9.53 19.56
CA ALA A 197 9.59 8.41 19.39
C ALA A 197 9.57 7.87 17.94
N ILE A 198 8.39 7.66 17.35
CA ILE A 198 8.29 7.26 15.94
C ILE A 198 8.93 8.33 15.04
N ASP A 199 8.65 9.62 15.26
CA ASP A 199 9.24 10.74 14.50
C ASP A 199 10.79 10.69 14.55
N ARG A 200 11.39 10.40 15.72
CA ARG A 200 12.85 10.22 15.85
C ARG A 200 13.36 8.99 15.09
N ILE A 201 12.66 7.86 15.19
CA ILE A 201 13.04 6.61 14.51
C ILE A 201 13.03 6.81 12.99
N ILE A 202 11.94 7.34 12.43
CA ILE A 202 11.84 7.52 10.98
C ILE A 202 12.87 8.54 10.46
N LEU A 203 13.19 9.58 11.23
CA LEU A 203 14.24 10.54 10.86
C LEU A 203 15.64 9.91 10.86
N SER A 204 15.92 8.94 11.73
CA SER A 204 17.25 8.29 11.79
C SER A 204 17.48 7.31 10.63
N ILE A 205 16.44 6.91 9.92
CA ILE A 205 16.51 6.02 8.73
C ILE A 205 15.92 6.67 7.47
N LEU A 206 15.86 8.01 7.43
CA LEU A 206 15.19 8.76 6.36
C LEU A 206 15.77 8.48 4.96
N ASP A 207 17.06 8.20 4.86
CA ASP A 207 17.75 7.84 3.62
C ASP A 207 17.48 6.40 3.17
N LYS A 208 16.91 5.56 4.05
CA LYS A 208 16.60 4.14 3.81
C LYS A 208 15.12 3.88 3.47
N GLN A 209 14.36 4.94 3.17
CA GLN A 209 12.97 4.83 2.74
C GLN A 209 12.78 3.87 1.57
N GLU A 210 11.88 2.91 1.72
CA GLU A 210 11.59 1.92 0.69
C GLU A 210 10.08 1.84 0.38
N PRO A 211 9.69 1.41 -0.84
CA PRO A 211 8.30 1.22 -1.21
C PRO A 211 7.58 0.23 -0.29
N LEU A 212 6.37 0.58 0.15
CA LEU A 212 5.52 -0.27 0.98
C LEU A 212 4.14 -0.51 0.35
N VAL A 213 3.49 0.56 -0.09
CA VAL A 213 2.13 0.51 -0.65
C VAL A 213 2.14 1.03 -2.07
N MET A 214 1.76 0.18 -3.02
CA MET A 214 1.42 0.59 -4.39
C MET A 214 -0.07 0.92 -4.44
N GLN A 215 -0.39 2.17 -4.73
CA GLN A 215 -1.74 2.70 -4.86
C GLN A 215 -2.02 3.11 -6.32
N PRO A 216 -2.46 2.17 -7.17
CA PRO A 216 -3.04 2.53 -8.45
C PRO A 216 -4.34 3.30 -8.26
N ILE A 217 -4.57 4.25 -9.17
CA ILE A 217 -5.80 5.03 -9.24
C ILE A 217 -6.57 4.69 -10.51
N TRP A 218 -7.89 4.72 -10.43
CA TRP A 218 -8.77 4.69 -11.60
C TRP A 218 -9.74 5.86 -11.56
N LYS A 219 -9.60 6.76 -12.54
CA LYS A 219 -10.36 8.02 -12.62
C LYS A 219 -11.68 7.84 -13.38
N THR A 220 -12.76 8.34 -12.80
CA THR A 220 -14.09 8.42 -13.43
C THR A 220 -14.53 9.85 -13.69
N GLU A 221 -15.50 10.03 -14.57
CA GLU A 221 -16.20 11.31 -14.76
C GLU A 221 -17.09 11.57 -13.52
N GLY A 222 -16.53 12.22 -12.50
CA GLY A 222 -17.19 12.43 -11.21
C GLY A 222 -17.59 11.10 -10.55
N LYS A 223 -18.86 10.99 -10.12
CA LYS A 223 -19.42 9.74 -9.55
C LYS A 223 -19.90 8.72 -10.61
N SER A 224 -19.85 9.06 -11.90
CA SER A 224 -20.41 8.20 -12.94
C SER A 224 -19.65 6.87 -13.04
N PRO A 225 -20.28 5.80 -13.53
CA PRO A 225 -19.61 4.53 -13.82
C PRO A 225 -18.85 4.58 -15.16
N LYS A 226 -18.31 5.73 -15.56
CA LYS A 226 -17.54 5.90 -16.80
C LYS A 226 -16.13 6.35 -16.47
N LEU A 227 -15.13 5.67 -17.03
CA LEU A 227 -13.75 6.10 -16.94
C LEU A 227 -13.57 7.43 -17.68
N SER A 228 -12.78 8.32 -17.10
CA SER A 228 -12.27 9.48 -17.83
C SER A 228 -11.37 9.04 -19.00
N GLU A 229 -11.10 9.94 -19.94
CA GLU A 229 -10.16 9.63 -21.03
C GLU A 229 -8.78 9.25 -20.51
N ASN A 230 -8.25 10.06 -19.59
CA ASN A 230 -7.04 9.83 -18.82
C ASN A 230 -7.44 9.23 -17.47
N CYS A 231 -7.27 7.92 -17.29
CA CYS A 231 -7.91 7.24 -16.16
C CYS A 231 -7.03 6.37 -15.29
N LEU A 232 -5.83 5.97 -15.70
CA LEU A 232 -5.00 5.08 -14.88
C LEU A 232 -3.63 5.68 -14.60
N ASP A 233 -3.18 5.55 -13.36
CA ASP A 233 -1.81 5.85 -12.94
C ASP A 233 -1.48 5.10 -11.63
N VAL A 234 -0.22 5.16 -11.21
CA VAL A 234 0.28 4.48 -10.00
C VAL A 234 1.04 5.46 -9.12
N PHE A 235 0.57 5.57 -7.88
CA PHE A 235 1.27 6.24 -6.79
C PHE A 235 1.87 5.17 -5.86
N VAL A 236 3.07 5.41 -5.37
CA VAL A 236 3.79 4.50 -4.47
C VAL A 236 4.09 5.26 -3.19
N TRP A 237 3.72 4.70 -2.05
CA TRP A 237 4.08 5.25 -0.74
C TRP A 237 5.30 4.52 -0.21
N SER A 238 6.33 5.29 0.15
CA SER A 238 7.41 4.76 0.99
C SER A 238 6.86 4.39 2.37
N ASN A 239 7.51 3.45 3.04
CA ASN A 239 7.22 3.08 4.42
C ASN A 239 7.13 4.29 5.36
N LEU A 240 8.07 5.25 5.25
CA LEU A 240 8.08 6.43 6.14
C LEU A 240 7.03 7.48 5.75
N ALA A 241 6.79 7.74 4.45
CA ALA A 241 5.69 8.61 4.04
C ALA A 241 4.32 8.02 4.45
N PHE A 242 4.16 6.71 4.31
CA PHE A 242 2.96 6.00 4.75
C PHE A 242 2.77 6.06 6.27
N THR A 243 3.86 6.02 7.05
CA THR A 243 3.81 6.26 8.50
C THR A 243 3.24 7.64 8.80
N GLN A 244 3.76 8.68 8.14
CA GLN A 244 3.34 10.06 8.37
C GLN A 244 1.85 10.27 8.09
N LEU A 245 1.28 9.57 7.10
CA LEU A 245 -0.13 9.66 6.74
C LEU A 245 -1.07 9.44 7.95
N PHE A 246 -0.89 8.35 8.70
CA PHE A 246 -1.77 8.07 9.83
C PHE A 246 -1.34 8.78 11.12
N LEU A 247 -0.05 9.13 11.28
CA LEU A 247 0.39 9.96 12.40
C LEU A 247 -0.20 11.38 12.34
N ASP A 248 -0.29 11.98 11.15
CA ASP A 248 -0.89 13.31 10.98
C ASP A 248 -2.39 13.30 11.29
N VAL A 249 -3.10 12.22 10.95
CA VAL A 249 -4.52 12.06 11.31
C VAL A 249 -4.67 11.85 12.81
N ALA A 250 -3.87 10.94 13.41
CA ALA A 250 -3.88 10.69 14.84
C ALA A 250 -3.61 11.96 15.66
N ARG A 251 -2.67 12.81 15.21
CA ARG A 251 -2.37 14.11 15.84
C ARG A 251 -3.60 15.01 15.94
N ARG A 252 -4.39 15.10 14.87
CA ARG A 252 -5.61 15.94 14.85
C ARG A 252 -6.70 15.37 15.75
N GLU A 253 -6.82 14.05 15.78
CA GLU A 253 -7.86 13.36 16.56
C GLU A 253 -7.59 13.36 18.06
N LEU A 254 -6.33 13.24 18.50
CA LEU A 254 -5.96 13.29 19.93
C LEU A 254 -6.30 14.62 20.60
N ILE A 255 -6.24 15.72 19.85
CA ILE A 255 -6.60 17.05 20.33
C ILE A 255 -8.12 17.16 20.48
N ALA A 256 -8.88 16.53 19.57
CA ALA A 256 -10.31 16.70 19.43
C ALA A 256 -11.15 15.68 20.23
N LEU A 257 -10.62 14.47 20.48
CA LEU A 257 -11.40 13.34 20.99
C LEU A 257 -10.87 12.82 22.34
N ARG A 258 -11.81 12.32 23.16
CA ARG A 258 -11.50 11.64 24.42
C ARG A 258 -11.25 10.13 24.27
N THR A 259 -11.52 9.58 23.10
CA THR A 259 -11.43 8.13 22.80
C THR A 259 -10.27 7.82 21.86
N ILE A 260 -9.77 6.59 21.91
CA ILE A 260 -8.76 6.09 20.97
C ILE A 260 -9.47 5.69 19.67
N THR A 261 -9.17 6.39 18.58
CA THR A 261 -9.65 6.06 17.24
C THR A 261 -8.80 4.96 16.61
N ARG A 262 -9.23 4.45 15.44
CA ARG A 262 -8.47 3.47 14.67
C ARG A 262 -7.08 3.98 14.25
N GLN A 263 -6.96 5.27 13.93
CA GLN A 263 -5.73 5.92 13.50
C GLN A 263 -4.76 6.08 14.67
N VAL A 264 -5.27 6.55 15.82
CA VAL A 264 -4.50 6.62 17.07
C VAL A 264 -4.04 5.22 17.48
N ARG A 265 -4.94 4.23 17.46
CA ARG A 265 -4.60 2.82 17.73
C ARG A 265 -3.51 2.31 16.79
N THR A 266 -3.57 2.63 15.50
CA THR A 266 -2.53 2.21 14.54
C THR A 266 -1.16 2.80 14.90
N ALA A 267 -1.11 4.05 15.37
CA ALA A 267 0.13 4.63 15.89
C ALA A 267 0.65 3.90 17.14
N VAL A 268 -0.25 3.51 18.03
CA VAL A 268 0.10 2.69 19.21
C VAL A 268 0.58 1.29 18.80
N TRP A 269 -0.05 0.65 17.81
CA TRP A 269 0.39 -0.64 17.27
C TRP A 269 1.80 -0.56 16.70
N LEU A 270 2.07 0.41 15.81
CA LEU A 270 3.41 0.58 15.24
C LEU A 270 4.43 0.82 16.35
N PHE A 271 4.14 1.74 17.27
CA PHE A 271 5.03 2.03 18.39
C PHE A 271 5.31 0.78 19.22
N LYS A 272 4.27 0.04 19.62
CA LYS A 272 4.41 -1.14 20.48
C LYS A 272 5.20 -2.25 19.79
N MET A 273 4.99 -2.47 18.50
CA MET A 273 5.78 -3.43 17.72
C MET A 273 7.27 -3.06 17.73
N LEU A 274 7.61 -1.78 17.49
CA LEU A 274 9.00 -1.31 17.52
C LEU A 274 9.60 -1.35 18.94
N TYR A 275 8.81 -1.03 19.96
CA TYR A 275 9.22 -1.11 21.35
C TYR A 275 9.53 -2.55 21.76
N ASP A 276 8.62 -3.49 21.48
CA ASP A 276 8.85 -4.90 21.79
C ASP A 276 10.04 -5.48 21.02
N PHE A 277 10.21 -5.08 19.76
CA PHE A 277 11.39 -5.44 18.98
C PHE A 277 12.68 -4.90 19.61
N SER A 278 12.69 -3.67 20.10
CA SER A 278 13.86 -3.07 20.74
C SER A 278 14.32 -3.84 21.98
N LEU A 279 13.37 -4.44 22.71
CA LEU A 279 13.65 -5.17 23.95
C LEU A 279 13.96 -6.66 23.70
N ASN A 280 13.29 -7.29 22.74
CA ASN A 280 13.31 -8.74 22.57
C ASN A 280 13.94 -9.21 21.25
N GLY A 281 14.22 -8.29 20.32
CA GLY A 281 14.67 -8.60 18.96
C GLY A 281 13.61 -9.21 18.04
N GLN A 282 12.36 -9.34 18.50
CA GLN A 282 11.24 -9.88 17.73
C GLN A 282 9.91 -9.18 18.06
N ILE A 283 8.98 -9.20 17.09
CA ILE A 283 7.65 -8.58 17.18
C ILE A 283 6.58 -9.66 17.36
N ASP A 284 5.80 -9.61 18.44
CA ASP A 284 4.57 -10.39 18.57
C ASP A 284 3.37 -9.61 18.00
N HIS A 285 3.28 -9.59 16.67
CA HIS A 285 2.30 -8.73 16.00
C HIS A 285 0.85 -9.16 16.26
N ARG A 286 0.60 -10.47 16.48
CA ARG A 286 -0.76 -10.98 16.72
C ARG A 286 -1.27 -10.48 18.05
N ARG A 287 -0.45 -10.64 19.09
CA ARG A 287 -0.74 -10.13 20.41
C ARG A 287 -1.01 -8.63 20.39
N VAL A 288 -0.16 -7.85 19.71
CA VAL A 288 -0.36 -6.39 19.58
C VAL A 288 -1.70 -6.06 18.91
N ILE A 289 -2.03 -6.69 17.79
CA ILE A 289 -3.26 -6.36 17.03
C ILE A 289 -4.53 -6.83 17.75
N ASP A 290 -4.48 -7.98 18.42
CA ASP A 290 -5.64 -8.60 19.06
C ASP A 290 -5.92 -8.01 20.45
N GLU A 291 -4.88 -7.78 21.26
CA GLU A 291 -5.05 -7.25 22.63
C GLU A 291 -5.24 -5.73 22.65
N LEU A 292 -4.58 -4.98 21.74
CA LEU A 292 -4.58 -3.51 21.77
C LEU A 292 -5.69 -2.92 20.88
N SER A 293 -6.92 -3.37 21.07
CA SER A 293 -8.05 -3.01 20.20
C SER A 293 -8.76 -1.71 20.59
N TYR A 294 -8.71 -1.32 21.87
CA TYR A 294 -9.29 -0.10 22.45
C TYR A 294 -10.74 0.16 22.02
N ASP A 295 -11.61 -0.85 22.18
CA ASP A 295 -13.04 -0.81 21.81
C ASP A 295 -13.33 -0.60 20.30
N THR A 296 -12.30 -0.70 19.45
CA THR A 296 -12.46 -0.63 18.00
C THR A 296 -12.24 -2.00 17.37
N LYS A 297 -13.02 -2.35 16.33
CA LYS A 297 -12.77 -3.60 15.59
C LYS A 297 -11.38 -3.58 14.94
N ASN A 298 -10.69 -4.71 14.95
CA ASN A 298 -9.35 -4.88 14.38
C ASN A 298 -9.34 -5.40 12.94
N ASP A 299 -10.50 -5.44 12.25
CA ASP A 299 -10.62 -5.86 10.84
C ASP A 299 -9.85 -4.97 9.85
N LYS A 300 -9.60 -3.71 10.25
CA LYS A 300 -8.86 -2.69 9.51
C LYS A 300 -7.94 -1.96 10.47
N ALA A 301 -6.75 -1.61 10.03
CA ALA A 301 -5.87 -0.70 10.77
C ALA A 301 -6.52 0.68 10.81
N PHE A 302 -6.74 1.28 9.63
CA PHE A 302 -7.42 2.57 9.48
C PHE A 302 -8.01 2.74 8.08
N ALA A 303 -8.80 3.79 7.90
CA ALA A 303 -9.23 4.29 6.60
C ALA A 303 -9.11 5.83 6.58
N VAL A 304 -8.73 6.39 5.45
CA VAL A 304 -8.68 7.84 5.22
C VAL A 304 -9.40 8.19 3.92
N SER A 305 -10.13 9.30 3.91
CA SER A 305 -10.88 9.77 2.75
C SER A 305 -10.01 10.53 1.76
N GLY A 306 -10.56 10.79 0.57
CA GLY A 306 -9.97 11.62 -0.47
C GLY A 306 -9.59 13.03 0.03
N LYS A 307 -10.36 13.61 0.96
CA LYS A 307 -10.00 14.89 1.59
C LYS A 307 -8.67 14.83 2.36
N VAL A 308 -8.31 13.66 2.88
CA VAL A 308 -7.07 13.43 3.63
C VAL A 308 -5.93 13.04 2.70
N THR A 309 -6.18 12.20 1.69
CA THR A 309 -5.12 11.74 0.76
C THR A 309 -4.75 12.79 -0.28
N TYR A 310 -5.71 13.60 -0.74
CA TYR A 310 -5.50 14.61 -1.78
C TYR A 310 -4.30 15.53 -1.52
N PRO A 311 -4.12 16.16 -0.34
CA PRO A 311 -2.98 17.04 -0.10
C PRO A 311 -1.62 16.37 -0.32
N TYR A 312 -1.53 15.06 -0.08
CA TYR A 312 -0.29 14.29 -0.26
C TYR A 312 -0.08 13.82 -1.69
N MET A 313 -1.14 13.62 -2.48
CA MET A 313 -1.08 13.09 -3.85
C MET A 313 -1.22 14.18 -4.93
N ARG A 314 -1.63 15.40 -4.56
CA ARG A 314 -1.92 16.50 -5.47
C ARG A 314 -0.78 16.76 -6.44
N SER A 315 -1.04 16.52 -7.72
CA SER A 315 -0.09 16.65 -8.82
C SER A 315 -0.84 16.78 -10.15
N GLU A 316 -0.11 17.12 -11.21
CA GLU A 316 -0.64 17.06 -12.58
C GLU A 316 -1.07 15.64 -12.95
N ILE A 317 -0.33 14.62 -12.48
CA ILE A 317 -0.64 13.22 -12.70
C ILE A 317 -1.94 12.79 -12.01
N LEU A 318 -2.21 13.27 -10.79
CA LEU A 318 -3.49 13.00 -10.12
C LEU A 318 -4.65 13.65 -10.88
N THR A 319 -4.43 14.86 -11.39
CA THR A 319 -5.46 15.60 -12.15
C THR A 319 -5.73 14.96 -13.51
N LYS A 320 -4.67 14.53 -14.20
CA LYS A 320 -4.71 13.91 -15.53
C LYS A 320 -3.81 12.66 -15.56
N PRO A 321 -4.33 11.49 -15.12
CA PRO A 321 -3.61 10.21 -15.14
C PRO A 321 -3.01 9.89 -16.51
N ARG A 322 -1.82 9.30 -16.57
CA ARG A 322 -1.07 9.21 -17.84
C ARG A 322 -1.60 8.13 -18.78
N ILE A 323 -2.19 7.07 -18.26
CA ILE A 323 -2.73 5.97 -19.09
C ILE A 323 -4.19 6.24 -19.45
N THR A 324 -4.50 6.13 -20.74
CA THR A 324 -5.84 6.38 -21.24
C THR A 324 -6.74 5.15 -21.15
N LYS A 325 -8.06 5.36 -21.24
CA LYS A 325 -9.04 4.27 -21.20
C LYS A 325 -8.83 3.27 -22.34
N GLN A 326 -8.44 3.70 -23.54
CA GLN A 326 -8.23 2.80 -24.69
C GLN A 326 -7.00 1.92 -24.50
N GLN A 327 -6.00 2.38 -23.75
CA GLN A 327 -4.79 1.59 -23.47
C GLN A 327 -5.05 0.40 -22.52
N ILE A 328 -6.22 0.31 -21.88
CA ILE A 328 -6.60 -0.84 -21.06
C ILE A 328 -6.57 -2.15 -21.87
N LYS A 329 -6.87 -2.10 -23.18
CA LYS A 329 -6.79 -3.26 -24.08
C LYS A 329 -5.36 -3.76 -24.33
N GLU A 330 -4.35 -2.96 -23.98
CA GLU A 330 -2.93 -3.32 -24.03
C GLU A 330 -2.45 -3.91 -22.69
N ILE A 331 -3.26 -3.80 -21.63
CA ILE A 331 -2.99 -4.36 -20.30
C ILE A 331 -3.75 -5.67 -20.11
N ILE A 332 -5.03 -5.70 -20.48
CA ILE A 332 -5.89 -6.89 -20.44
C ILE A 332 -5.88 -7.52 -21.84
N LEU A 333 -5.27 -8.69 -21.95
CA LEU A 333 -4.91 -9.31 -23.22
C LEU A 333 -5.74 -10.56 -23.50
N GLY A 334 -5.80 -10.96 -24.77
CA GLY A 334 -6.33 -12.27 -25.19
C GLY A 334 -7.80 -12.52 -24.86
N GLY A 335 -8.62 -11.46 -24.79
CA GLY A 335 -10.04 -11.58 -24.43
C GLY A 335 -10.29 -11.76 -22.94
N GLY A 336 -9.31 -11.49 -22.07
CA GLY A 336 -9.44 -11.64 -20.63
C GLY A 336 -10.55 -10.80 -19.98
N GLN A 337 -10.94 -9.68 -20.59
CA GLN A 337 -12.10 -8.90 -20.17
C GLN A 337 -13.40 -9.73 -20.16
N ASN A 338 -13.51 -10.73 -21.03
CA ASN A 338 -14.68 -11.63 -21.09
C ASN A 338 -14.72 -12.63 -19.92
N LEU A 339 -13.62 -12.77 -19.18
CA LEU A 339 -13.51 -13.62 -18.00
C LEU A 339 -13.78 -12.86 -16.70
N LEU A 340 -13.87 -11.52 -16.74
CA LEU A 340 -14.20 -10.71 -15.57
C LEU A 340 -15.53 -11.17 -14.96
N SER A 341 -15.52 -11.32 -13.64
CA SER A 341 -16.70 -11.62 -12.84
C SER A 341 -16.91 -10.46 -11.87
N PRO A 342 -17.58 -9.37 -12.32
CA PRO A 342 -17.52 -8.09 -11.62
C PRO A 342 -18.22 -8.13 -10.26
N GLU A 343 -17.52 -7.71 -9.21
CA GLU A 343 -18.09 -7.47 -7.88
C GLU A 343 -17.64 -6.14 -7.26
N ARG A 344 -16.58 -5.52 -7.79
CA ARG A 344 -16.16 -4.16 -7.40
C ARG A 344 -16.59 -3.17 -8.49
N ARG A 345 -16.26 -1.90 -8.29
CA ARG A 345 -16.64 -0.86 -9.25
C ARG A 345 -15.76 -0.89 -10.49
N PHE A 346 -14.46 -1.13 -10.35
CA PHE A 346 -13.52 -1.01 -11.47
C PHE A 346 -13.68 -2.14 -12.51
N ASP A 347 -13.68 -3.39 -12.06
CA ASP A 347 -14.01 -4.58 -12.86
C ASP A 347 -15.40 -4.49 -13.49
N ALA A 348 -16.40 -3.96 -12.77
CA ALA A 348 -17.72 -3.69 -13.35
C ALA A 348 -17.68 -2.65 -14.47
N ILE A 349 -16.92 -1.57 -14.33
CA ILE A 349 -16.79 -0.56 -15.39
C ILE A 349 -16.12 -1.16 -16.62
N ILE A 350 -15.02 -1.92 -16.46
CA ILE A 350 -14.36 -2.58 -17.59
C ILE A 350 -15.31 -3.56 -18.28
N PHE A 351 -15.99 -4.42 -17.51
CA PHE A 351 -16.91 -5.42 -18.05
C PHE A 351 -18.06 -4.79 -18.85
N ASN A 352 -18.57 -3.63 -18.40
CA ASN A 352 -19.68 -2.93 -19.05
C ASN A 352 -19.23 -1.94 -20.14
N SER A 353 -17.94 -1.87 -20.46
CA SER A 353 -17.37 -1.02 -21.51
C SER A 353 -16.66 -1.84 -22.59
N PRO A 354 -17.37 -2.70 -23.34
CA PRO A 354 -16.78 -3.52 -24.40
C PRO A 354 -16.10 -2.69 -25.50
N GLU A 355 -16.55 -1.45 -25.72
CA GLU A 355 -15.98 -0.50 -26.69
C GLU A 355 -14.50 -0.20 -26.45
N ILE A 356 -14.00 -0.39 -25.22
CA ILE A 356 -12.56 -0.26 -24.89
C ILE A 356 -11.72 -1.27 -25.69
N PHE A 357 -12.28 -2.44 -25.99
CA PHE A 357 -11.59 -3.58 -26.57
C PHE A 357 -11.85 -3.76 -28.07
N GLU A 358 -12.66 -2.89 -28.67
CA GLU A 358 -12.92 -2.92 -30.11
C GLU A 358 -11.69 -2.41 -30.91
N PRO A 359 -11.48 -2.93 -32.15
CA PRO A 359 -10.50 -2.35 -33.07
C PRO A 359 -10.85 -0.89 -33.39
N ILE A 360 -9.84 -0.03 -33.50
CA ILE A 360 -10.01 1.38 -33.92
C ILE A 360 -10.23 1.43 -35.43
#